data_AF-A0A535U810-F1
#
_entry.id   AF-A0A535U810-F1
#
_cell.length_a   1.000
_cell.length_b   1.000
_cell.length_c   1.000
_cell.angle_alpha   90.00
_cell.angle_beta   90.00
_cell.angle_gamma   90.00
#
_symmetry.space_group_name_H-M   'P 1'
#
loop_
_entity.id
_entity.type
_entity.pdbx_description
1 polymer ?
#
loop_
_entity_poly.entity_id
_entity_poly.type
_entity_poly.pdbx_seq_one_letter_code
_entity_poly.pdbx_strand_id
1 'polypeptide(L)'
;VDDCSPDRTSEVTQHWARKQAHRVVLIRHEVNGGVGKAITTGYKAALDDGMEVIAVMAGDGQMDPKELPLILEPVADGKADYSKGNRLTSGVAWEKTPRVRYLGNA
;
A
#
# COMPACT_ATOMS: atom_id res chain seq x y z
N VAL A 1 -2.05 6.40 -5.22
CA VAL A 1 -1.76 7.85 -5.12
C VAL A 1 -0.35 8.07 -5.63
N ASP A 2 -0.18 8.91 -6.64
CA ASP A 2 1.14 9.33 -7.14
C ASP A 2 1.54 10.66 -6.49
N ASP A 3 2.65 10.67 -5.74
CA ASP A 3 3.15 11.84 -5.01
C ASP A 3 4.11 12.68 -5.86
N CYS A 4 3.61 13.14 -7.01
CA CYS A 4 4.37 13.97 -7.97
C CYS A 4 5.60 13.24 -8.55
N SER A 5 5.43 12.02 -9.06
CA SER A 5 6.52 11.32 -9.76
C SER A 5 7.03 12.12 -10.98
N PRO A 6 8.36 12.18 -11.19
CA PRO A 6 8.96 12.89 -12.32
C PRO A 6 9.01 12.04 -13.59
N ASP A 7 8.71 10.75 -13.49
CA ASP A 7 8.73 9.79 -14.59
C ASP A 7 7.32 9.53 -15.14
N ARG A 8 7.17 8.44 -15.88
CA ARG A 8 5.92 8.06 -16.54
C ARG A 8 4.94 7.33 -15.63
N THR A 9 5.17 7.27 -14.31
CA THR A 9 4.29 6.55 -13.36
C THR A 9 2.84 6.98 -13.50
N SER A 10 2.55 8.28 -13.40
CA SER A 10 1.20 8.83 -13.58
C SER A 10 0.58 8.50 -14.94
N GLU A 11 1.35 8.57 -16.02
CA GLU A 11 0.87 8.28 -17.38
C GLU A 11 0.44 6.81 -17.50
N VAL A 12 1.28 5.88 -17.02
CA VAL A 12 1.01 4.45 -17.04
C VAL A 12 -0.18 4.11 -16.14
N THR A 13 -0.26 4.69 -14.94
CA THR A 13 -1.41 4.48 -14.06
C THR A 13 -2.69 5.02 -14.67
N GLN A 14 -2.66 6.18 -15.35
CA GLN A 14 -3.83 6.75 -16.04
C GLN A 14 -4.32 5.85 -17.17
N HIS A 15 -3.42 5.21 -17.92
CA HIS A 15 -3.79 4.22 -18.93
C HIS A 15 -4.54 3.03 -18.33
N TRP A 16 -4.06 2.50 -17.20
CA TRP A 16 -4.75 1.42 -16.50
C TRP A 16 -6.08 1.87 -15.88
N ALA A 17 -6.16 3.07 -15.34
CA ALA A 17 -7.40 3.67 -14.85
C ALA A 17 -8.48 3.76 -15.94
N ARG A 18 -8.10 4.09 -17.18
CA ARG A 18 -9.04 4.10 -18.32
C ARG A 18 -9.53 2.69 -18.68
N LYS A 19 -8.63 1.69 -18.63
CA LYS A 19 -8.97 0.29 -18.95
C LYS A 19 -9.76 -0.43 -17.85
N GLN A 20 -9.56 -0.03 -16.60
CA GLN A 20 -10.13 -0.67 -15.42
C GLN A 20 -10.75 0.38 -14.49
N ALA A 21 -11.62 1.24 -15.06
CA ALA A 21 -12.17 2.41 -14.36
C ALA A 21 -12.91 2.07 -13.06
N HIS A 22 -13.42 0.84 -12.91
CA HIS A 22 -14.09 0.37 -11.70
C HIS A 22 -13.12 -0.20 -10.63
N ARG A 23 -11.82 -0.31 -10.91
CA ARG A 23 -10.81 -0.88 -9.99
C ARG A 23 -9.64 0.05 -9.71
N VAL A 24 -9.33 0.96 -10.63
CA VAL A 24 -8.14 1.81 -10.56
C VAL A 24 -8.54 3.27 -10.64
N VAL A 25 -8.33 3.99 -9.55
CA VAL A 25 -8.48 5.44 -9.46
C VAL A 25 -7.10 6.07 -9.27
N LEU A 26 -6.71 6.96 -10.18
CA LEU A 26 -5.48 7.72 -10.06
C LEU A 26 -5.75 9.02 -9.31
N ILE A 27 -5.09 9.20 -8.17
CA ILE A 27 -4.97 10.48 -7.48
C ILE A 27 -3.52 10.92 -7.59
N ARG A 28 -3.28 12.07 -8.21
CA ARG A 28 -1.94 12.64 -8.41
C ARG A 28 -1.80 13.92 -7.60
N HIS A 29 -0.72 14.06 -6.85
CA HIS A 29 -0.35 15.32 -6.21
C HIS A 29 0.39 16.24 -7.18
N GLU A 30 0.14 17.54 -7.09
CA GLU A 30 0.86 18.58 -7.84
C GLU A 30 2.25 18.87 -7.26
N VAL A 31 2.41 18.66 -5.95
CA VAL A 31 3.65 18.89 -5.21
C VAL A 31 3.93 17.67 -4.35
N ASN A 32 5.17 17.17 -4.39
CA ASN A 32 5.62 16.07 -3.55
C ASN A 32 5.47 16.43 -2.07
N GLY A 33 4.71 15.63 -1.32
CA GLY A 33 4.48 15.83 0.12
C GLY A 33 4.94 14.66 0.99
N GLY A 34 5.65 13.70 0.41
CA GLY A 34 6.14 12.50 1.06
C GLY A 34 5.10 11.38 1.14
N VAL A 35 5.61 10.18 1.41
CA VAL A 35 4.82 8.94 1.48
C VAL A 35 3.67 9.02 2.48
N GLY A 36 3.86 9.68 3.62
CA GLY A 36 2.81 9.85 4.63
C GLY A 36 1.60 10.62 4.08
N LYS A 37 1.84 11.73 3.38
CA LYS A 37 0.77 12.52 2.76
C LYS A 37 0.05 11.73 1.68
N ALA A 38 0.79 10.96 0.87
CA ALA A 38 0.20 10.11 -0.17
C ALA A 38 -0.71 9.04 0.43
N ILE A 39 -0.28 8.38 1.51
CA ILE A 39 -1.08 7.38 2.24
C ILE A 39 -2.33 8.03 2.85
N THR A 40 -2.19 9.15 3.56
CA THR A 40 -3.33 9.87 4.14
C THR A 40 -4.35 10.30 3.09
N THR A 41 -3.89 10.72 1.91
CA THR A 41 -4.77 11.07 0.80
C THR A 41 -5.55 9.87 0.30
N GLY A 42 -4.89 8.70 0.19
CA GLY A 42 -5.56 7.45 -0.16
C GLY A 42 -6.61 7.03 0.87
N TYR A 43 -6.30 7.15 2.17
CA TYR A 43 -7.27 6.86 3.23
C TYR A 43 -8.52 7.73 3.14
N LYS A 44 -8.35 9.04 2.95
CA LYS A 44 -9.48 9.97 2.83
C LYS A 44 -10.36 9.64 1.63
N ALA A 45 -9.76 9.42 0.46
CA ALA A 45 -10.52 9.06 -0.73
C ALA A 45 -11.29 7.75 -0.57
N ALA A 46 -10.67 6.72 0.04
CA ALA A 46 -11.35 5.46 0.30
C ALA A 46 -12.51 5.60 1.30
N LEU A 47 -12.35 6.45 2.32
CA LEU A 47 -13.43 6.78 3.27
C LEU A 47 -14.58 7.52 2.58
N ASP A 48 -14.27 8.49 1.72
CA ASP A 48 -15.28 9.24 0.95
C ASP A 48 -16.07 8.31 0.00
N ASP A 49 -15.43 7.27 -0.52
CA ASP A 49 -16.05 6.20 -1.33
C ASP A 49 -16.82 5.15 -0.50
N GLY A 50 -16.86 5.29 0.82
CA GLY A 50 -17.59 4.38 1.73
C GLY A 50 -16.91 3.03 1.95
N MET A 51 -15.60 2.92 1.74
CA MET A 51 -14.85 1.69 1.97
C MET A 51 -14.69 1.42 3.48
N GLU A 52 -15.03 0.21 3.92
CA GLU A 52 -14.95 -0.19 5.33
C GLU A 52 -13.58 -0.76 5.71
N VAL A 53 -12.85 -1.32 4.74
CA VAL A 53 -11.55 -1.94 4.95
C VAL A 53 -10.55 -1.37 3.95
N ILE A 54 -9.41 -0.87 4.45
CA ILE A 54 -8.39 -0.22 3.63
C ILE A 54 -7.02 -0.84 3.91
N ALA A 55 -6.30 -1.19 2.85
CA ALA A 55 -4.91 -1.61 2.94
C ALA A 55 -3.97 -0.66 2.19
N VAL A 56 -2.74 -0.58 2.67
CA VAL A 56 -1.65 0.15 2.02
C VAL A 56 -0.60 -0.84 1.56
N MET A 57 -0.26 -0.78 0.28
CA MET A 57 0.81 -1.57 -0.34
C MET A 57 1.68 -0.64 -1.18
N ALA A 58 3.00 -0.72 -1.01
CA ALA A 58 3.99 0.02 -1.78
C ALA A 58 4.10 -0.55 -3.20
N GLY A 59 4.39 0.33 -4.16
CA GLY A 59 4.52 -0.01 -5.59
C GLY A 59 5.90 -0.51 -6.01
N ASP A 60 6.82 -0.78 -5.08
CA ASP A 60 8.21 -1.19 -5.37
C ASP A 60 8.38 -2.70 -5.63
N GLY A 61 7.30 -3.47 -5.52
CA GLY A 61 7.28 -4.91 -5.74
C GLY A 61 7.89 -5.75 -4.60
N GLN A 62 8.19 -5.15 -3.44
CA GLN A 62 8.73 -5.90 -2.29
C GLN A 62 7.68 -6.72 -1.53
N MET A 63 6.40 -6.53 -1.82
CA MET A 63 5.28 -7.24 -1.21
C MET A 63 4.54 -8.02 -2.29
N ASP A 64 4.30 -9.31 -2.05
CA ASP A 64 3.49 -10.12 -2.95
C ASP A 64 2.01 -9.73 -2.77
N PRO A 65 1.33 -9.18 -3.79
CA PRO A 65 -0.09 -8.86 -3.70
C PRO A 65 -0.97 -10.06 -3.37
N LYS A 66 -0.50 -11.30 -3.60
CA LYS A 66 -1.21 -12.53 -3.24
C LYS A 66 -1.28 -12.77 -1.74
N GLU A 67 -0.41 -12.15 -0.95
CA GLU A 67 -0.45 -12.23 0.52
C GLU A 67 -1.43 -11.23 1.14
N LEU A 68 -1.89 -10.24 0.36
CA LEU A 68 -2.78 -9.18 0.86
C LEU A 68 -4.08 -9.73 1.50
N PRO A 69 -4.77 -10.74 0.94
CA PRO A 69 -5.95 -11.34 1.58
C PRO A 69 -5.67 -11.85 3.00
N LEU A 70 -4.51 -12.46 3.25
CA LEU A 70 -4.13 -12.99 4.57
C LEU A 70 -4.04 -11.89 5.64
N ILE A 71 -3.70 -10.67 5.23
CA ILE A 71 -3.61 -9.51 6.10
C ILE A 71 -4.98 -8.85 6.26
N LEU A 72 -5.77 -8.80 5.18
CA LEU A 72 -7.07 -8.13 5.14
C LEU A 72 -8.20 -8.93 5.82
N GLU A 73 -8.23 -10.24 5.66
CA GLU A 73 -9.31 -11.12 6.12
C GLU A 73 -9.62 -10.98 7.62
N PRO A 74 -8.65 -10.93 8.56
CA PRO A 74 -8.95 -10.72 9.96
C PRO A 74 -9.70 -9.40 10.25
N VAL A 75 -9.43 -8.35 9.46
CA VAL A 75 -10.11 -7.06 9.60
C VAL A 75 -11.49 -7.11 8.97
N ALA A 76 -11.60 -7.67 7.76
CA ALA A 76 -12.87 -7.83 7.05
C ALA A 76 -13.87 -8.73 7.81
N ASP A 77 -13.38 -9.75 8.51
CA ASP A 77 -14.19 -10.67 9.33
C ASP A 77 -14.54 -10.09 10.71
N GLY A 78 -14.09 -8.88 11.05
CA GLY A 78 -14.29 -8.28 12.38
C GLY A 78 -13.53 -8.99 13.50
N LYS A 79 -12.49 -9.78 13.19
CA LYS A 79 -11.65 -10.49 14.16
C LYS A 79 -10.55 -9.60 14.75
N ALA A 80 -10.21 -8.51 14.06
CA ALA A 80 -9.23 -7.52 14.51
C ALA A 80 -9.55 -6.13 13.94
N ASP A 81 -9.27 -5.07 14.68
CA ASP A 81 -9.43 -3.69 14.19
C ASP A 81 -8.28 -3.27 13.25
N TYR A 82 -7.14 -3.95 13.34
CA TYR A 82 -5.94 -3.65 12.56
C TYR A 82 -5.07 -4.90 12.38
N SER A 83 -4.53 -5.07 11.17
CA SER A 83 -3.63 -6.15 10.81
C SER A 83 -2.41 -5.60 10.08
N LYS A 84 -1.23 -6.14 10.38
CA LYS A 84 0.05 -5.70 9.81
C LYS A 84 0.84 -6.91 9.35
N GLY A 85 1.22 -6.89 8.06
CA GLY A 85 2.19 -7.85 7.54
C GLY A 85 3.52 -7.71 8.27
N ASN A 86 3.99 -8.81 8.89
CA ASN A 86 5.30 -8.86 9.51
C ASN A 86 6.22 -9.76 8.69
N ARG A 87 7.26 -9.17 8.10
CA ARG A 87 8.26 -9.95 7.34
C ARG A 87 9.20 -10.73 8.27
N LEU A 88 9.32 -10.33 9.54
CA LEU A 88 10.34 -10.80 10.50
C LEU A 88 10.00 -12.14 11.17
N THR A 89 8.76 -12.60 11.09
CA THR A 89 8.33 -13.90 11.64
C THR A 89 8.58 -15.07 10.68
N SER A 90 8.86 -14.79 9.40
CA SER A 90 9.33 -15.81 8.46
C SER A 90 10.85 -15.94 8.59
N GLY A 91 11.37 -17.18 8.73
CA GLY A 91 12.80 -17.44 8.91
C GLY A 91 13.73 -16.88 7.81
N VAL A 92 13.17 -16.37 6.72
CA VAL A 92 13.85 -15.74 5.58
C VAL A 92 14.34 -14.32 5.91
N ALA A 93 13.74 -13.63 6.89
CA ALA A 93 14.13 -12.26 7.26
C ALA A 93 15.53 -12.16 7.86
N TRP A 94 15.99 -13.23 8.52
CA TRP A 94 17.32 -13.31 9.12
C TRP A 94 18.44 -13.30 8.07
N GLU A 95 18.18 -13.84 6.87
CA GLU A 95 19.19 -13.97 5.82
C GLU A 95 19.29 -12.73 4.92
N LYS A 96 18.20 -11.96 4.76
CA LYS A 96 18.12 -10.88 3.74
C LYS A 96 18.08 -9.45 4.30
N THR A 97 17.90 -9.27 5.61
CA THR A 97 17.78 -7.92 6.20
C THR A 97 19.05 -7.55 6.97
N PRO A 98 19.68 -6.38 6.70
CA PRO A 98 20.79 -5.90 7.52
C PRO A 98 20.41 -5.87 9.00
N ARG A 99 21.27 -6.43 9.87
CA ARG A 99 20.96 -6.67 11.29
C ARG A 99 20.43 -5.45 12.05
N VAL A 100 20.94 -4.26 11.72
CA VAL A 100 20.49 -2.97 12.27
C VAL A 100 19.04 -2.66 11.91
N ARG A 101 18.61 -2.99 10.69
CA ARG A 101 17.23 -2.79 10.22
C ARG A 101 16.29 -3.89 10.74
N TYR A 102 16.80 -5.08 11.01
CA TYR A 102 16.03 -6.12 11.70
C TYR A 102 15.67 -5.70 13.13
N LEU A 103 16.66 -5.28 13.92
CA LEU A 103 16.45 -4.88 15.32
C LEU A 103 15.53 -3.66 15.48
N GLY A 104 15.57 -2.71 14.53
CA GLY A 104 14.69 -1.53 14.56
C GLY A 104 13.26 -1.78 14.03
N ASN A 105 12.99 -2.91 13.37
CA ASN A 105 11.67 -3.25 12.85
C ASN A 105 11.01 -4.42 13.60
N ALA A 106 11.75 -5.10 14.48
CA ALA A 106 11.29 -6.19 15.34
C ALA A 106 10.39 -5.68 16.47
#